data_AF-A0AAQ3S457-F1
#
_entry.id   AF-A0AAQ3S457-F1
#
_cell.length_a   1.000
_cell.length_b   1.000
_cell.length_c   1.000
_cell.angle_alpha   90.00
_cell.angle_beta   90.00
_cell.angle_gamma   90.00
#
_symmetry.space_group_name_H-M   'P 1'
#
loop_
_entity.id
_entity.type
_entity.pdbx_description
1 polymer ?
#
loop_
_entity_poly.entity_id
_entity_poly.type
_entity_poly.pdbx_seq_one_letter_code
_entity_poly.pdbx_strand_id
1 'polypeptide(L)'
;MEMTKMITRSNYEAEQVENDKEINDLFQLGRKRKRNPRNLVEITLSVIKVMSEFKVAVQDSVDLNRQGKPAINKFKILSLFTDILSEKQQEFLDNGLLTVLKNWLEPLPDGSLPNLTIRTKILKILNDIDLEHRNRREHLKNSGIGNTVRPSIFAQEGVVPVKVLRRSSQRYKKTLYPQQLDA
;
A
#
# COMPACT_ATOMS: atom_id res chain seq x y z
N MET A 1 23.31 -24.04 -23.10
CA MET A 1 22.09 -23.88 -22.27
C MET A 1 22.26 -22.87 -21.12
N GLU A 2 23.49 -22.50 -20.71
CA GLU A 2 23.71 -21.43 -19.71
C GLU A 2 23.64 -20.00 -20.26
N MET A 3 24.12 -19.75 -21.48
CA MET A 3 24.14 -18.42 -22.10
C MET A 3 22.75 -17.77 -22.19
N THR A 4 21.72 -18.55 -22.52
CA THR A 4 20.34 -18.06 -22.59
C THR A 4 19.82 -17.62 -21.22
N LYS A 5 20.15 -18.34 -20.14
CA LYS A 5 19.75 -17.98 -18.76
C LYS A 5 20.46 -16.72 -18.26
N MET A 6 21.73 -16.51 -18.64
CA MET A 6 22.49 -15.31 -18.26
C MET A 6 21.96 -14.06 -18.96
N ILE A 7 21.60 -14.14 -20.25
CA ILE A 7 21.01 -13.02 -21.01
C ILE A 7 19.63 -12.64 -20.45
N THR A 8 18.80 -13.62 -20.04
CA THR A 8 17.51 -13.31 -19.41
C THR A 8 17.69 -12.67 -18.04
N ARG A 9 18.71 -13.08 -17.28
CA ARG A 9 19.01 -12.51 -15.97
C ARG A 9 19.56 -11.09 -16.05
N SER A 10 20.47 -10.79 -16.99
CA SER A 10 20.99 -9.43 -17.16
C SER A 10 19.92 -8.45 -17.63
N ASN A 11 19.04 -8.89 -18.54
CA ASN A 11 17.92 -8.04 -18.99
C ASN A 11 16.91 -7.80 -17.87
N TYR A 12 16.57 -8.83 -17.08
CA TYR A 12 15.72 -8.66 -15.91
C TYR A 12 16.35 -7.70 -14.90
N GLU A 13 17.64 -7.85 -14.58
CA GLU A 13 18.33 -6.96 -13.65
C GLU A 13 18.40 -5.51 -14.16
N ALA A 14 18.61 -5.30 -15.47
CA ALA A 14 18.60 -3.97 -16.09
C ALA A 14 17.20 -3.32 -16.06
N GLU A 15 16.15 -4.07 -16.43
CA GLU A 15 14.74 -3.62 -16.34
C GLU A 15 14.34 -3.28 -14.89
N GLN A 16 14.84 -4.03 -13.90
CA GLN A 16 14.60 -3.73 -12.49
C GLN A 16 15.31 -2.44 -12.06
N VAL A 17 16.55 -2.22 -12.49
CA VAL A 17 17.32 -1.01 -12.15
C VAL A 17 16.73 0.25 -12.80
N GLU A 18 16.19 0.13 -14.01
CA GLU A 18 15.53 1.24 -14.70
C GLU A 18 14.20 1.61 -14.02
N ASN A 19 13.36 0.61 -13.72
CA ASN A 19 12.15 0.81 -12.90
C ASN A 19 12.47 1.42 -11.52
N ASP A 20 13.58 1.03 -10.91
CA ASP A 20 14.01 1.55 -9.61
C ASP A 20 14.35 3.03 -9.64
N LYS A 21 14.99 3.49 -10.73
CA LYS A 21 15.29 4.92 -10.93
C LYS A 21 14.00 5.71 -11.16
N GLU A 22 13.10 5.20 -12.00
CA GLU A 22 11.84 5.89 -12.30
C GLU A 22 10.94 6.02 -11.06
N ILE A 23 10.83 4.94 -10.28
CA ILE A 23 10.12 4.97 -9.00
C ILE A 23 10.82 5.96 -8.05
N ASN A 24 12.13 5.92 -7.88
CA ASN A 24 12.80 6.86 -6.98
C ASN A 24 12.58 8.32 -7.43
N ASP A 25 12.77 8.64 -8.71
CA ASP A 25 12.58 9.98 -9.26
C ASP A 25 11.15 10.50 -9.05
N LEU A 26 10.15 9.63 -9.21
CA LEU A 26 8.76 9.96 -8.89
C LEU A 26 8.59 10.43 -7.44
N PHE A 27 9.17 9.70 -6.48
CA PHE A 27 9.03 10.05 -5.07
C PHE A 27 9.96 11.20 -4.64
N GLN A 28 11.05 11.47 -5.38
CA GLN A 28 11.96 12.60 -5.15
C GLN A 28 11.42 13.94 -5.66
N LEU A 29 10.51 13.94 -6.64
CA LEU A 29 9.71 15.12 -7.01
C LEU A 29 8.90 15.67 -5.81
N GLY A 30 8.59 14.82 -4.82
CA GLY A 30 8.02 15.23 -3.55
C GLY A 30 9.00 16.00 -2.65
N ARG A 31 10.22 15.49 -2.50
CA ARG A 31 11.14 15.83 -1.39
C ARG A 31 12.08 17.00 -1.62
N LYS A 32 12.49 17.30 -2.86
CA LYS A 32 13.41 18.41 -3.15
C LYS A 32 12.72 19.50 -3.94
N ARG A 33 12.16 20.50 -3.24
CA ARG A 33 12.22 21.91 -3.67
C ARG A 33 11.72 22.85 -2.57
N LYS A 34 12.59 23.82 -2.27
CA LYS A 34 12.42 24.97 -1.37
C LYS A 34 11.04 25.61 -1.58
N ARG A 35 10.38 25.93 -0.46
CA ARG A 35 9.07 26.59 -0.33
C ARG A 35 8.76 27.57 -1.46
N ASN A 36 7.94 27.14 -2.41
CA ASN A 36 7.08 28.01 -3.21
C ASN A 36 5.70 27.32 -3.19
N PRO A 37 4.58 28.03 -2.99
CA PRO A 37 3.26 27.41 -3.04
C PRO A 37 3.09 26.77 -4.42
N ARG A 38 3.25 25.44 -4.48
CA ARG A 38 3.14 24.67 -5.72
C ARG A 38 1.75 24.90 -6.29
N ASN A 39 1.66 25.03 -7.60
CA ASN A 39 0.39 25.06 -8.31
C ASN A 39 -0.42 23.82 -7.87
N LEU A 40 -1.65 24.00 -7.38
CA LEU A 40 -2.51 22.92 -6.89
C LEU A 40 -2.61 21.77 -7.90
N VAL A 41 -2.53 22.10 -9.19
CA VAL A 41 -2.49 21.14 -10.31
C VAL A 41 -1.28 20.20 -10.22
N GLU A 42 -0.09 20.70 -9.92
CA GLU A 42 1.13 19.88 -9.82
C GLU A 42 1.06 18.89 -8.65
N ILE A 43 0.47 19.31 -7.53
CA ILE A 43 0.25 18.45 -6.36
C ILE A 43 -0.72 17.33 -6.73
N THR A 44 -1.86 17.67 -7.34
CA THR A 44 -2.86 16.70 -7.79
C THR A 44 -2.27 15.70 -8.78
N LEU A 45 -1.50 16.15 -9.77
CA LEU A 45 -0.83 15.27 -10.73
C LEU A 45 0.17 14.33 -10.05
N SER A 46 0.91 14.82 -9.06
CA SER A 46 1.87 13.99 -8.30
C SER A 46 1.15 12.89 -7.51
N VAL A 47 0.04 13.23 -6.83
CA VAL A 47 -0.79 12.28 -6.09
C VAL A 47 -1.37 11.22 -7.03
N ILE A 48 -1.93 11.64 -8.18
CA ILE A 48 -2.48 10.73 -9.19
C ILE A 48 -1.41 9.76 -9.70
N LYS A 49 -0.20 10.27 -10.00
CA LYS A 49 0.90 9.43 -10.48
C LYS A 49 1.30 8.39 -9.44
N VAL A 50 1.49 8.77 -8.17
CA VAL A 50 1.79 7.82 -7.08
C VAL A 50 0.67 6.79 -6.90
N MET A 51 -0.60 7.21 -6.98
CA MET A 51 -1.75 6.31 -6.90
C MET A 51 -1.81 5.33 -8.09
N SER A 52 -1.37 5.75 -9.28
CA SER A 52 -1.24 4.88 -10.46
C SER A 52 -0.23 3.76 -10.19
N GLU A 53 0.97 4.12 -9.74
CA GLU A 53 2.02 3.14 -9.41
C GLU A 53 1.58 2.14 -8.33
N PHE A 54 0.84 2.63 -7.33
CA PHE A 54 0.27 1.78 -6.30
C PHE A 54 -0.70 0.74 -6.85
N LYS A 55 -1.48 1.08 -7.88
CA LYS A 55 -2.41 0.16 -8.56
C LYS A 55 -1.66 -0.81 -9.47
N VAL A 56 -0.70 -0.32 -10.24
CA VAL A 56 0.17 -1.15 -11.11
C VAL A 56 0.87 -2.21 -10.28
N ALA A 57 1.44 -1.86 -9.13
CA ALA A 57 2.09 -2.82 -8.25
C ALA A 57 1.16 -3.90 -7.68
N VAL A 58 -0.15 -3.63 -7.52
CA VAL A 58 -1.13 -4.68 -7.22
C VAL A 58 -1.24 -5.63 -8.39
N GLN A 59 -1.50 -5.09 -9.57
CA GLN A 59 -1.71 -5.87 -10.78
C GLN A 59 -0.50 -6.74 -11.11
N ASP A 60 0.69 -6.15 -11.12
CA ASP A 60 1.95 -6.84 -11.33
C ASP A 60 2.15 -7.97 -10.32
N SER A 61 1.78 -7.78 -9.05
CA SER A 61 1.92 -8.84 -8.07
C SER A 61 0.99 -10.02 -8.32
N VAL A 62 -0.22 -9.76 -8.83
CA VAL A 62 -1.18 -10.81 -9.19
C VAL A 62 -0.64 -11.59 -10.37
N ASP A 63 -0.09 -10.91 -11.36
CA ASP A 63 0.47 -11.52 -12.56
C ASP A 63 1.79 -12.26 -12.28
N LEU A 64 2.66 -11.71 -11.43
CA LEU A 64 3.85 -12.40 -10.95
C LEU A 64 3.49 -13.61 -10.09
N ASN A 65 2.46 -13.54 -9.25
CA ASN A 65 1.99 -14.68 -8.47
C ASN A 65 1.48 -15.81 -9.39
N ARG A 66 0.70 -15.47 -10.42
CA ARG A 66 0.27 -16.45 -11.46
C ARG A 66 1.45 -17.10 -12.17
N GLN A 67 2.57 -16.39 -12.31
CA GLN A 67 3.82 -16.88 -12.89
C GLN A 67 4.74 -17.57 -11.88
N GLY A 68 4.38 -17.65 -10.59
CA GLY A 68 5.24 -18.18 -9.53
C GLY A 68 6.50 -17.33 -9.25
N LYS A 69 6.48 -16.05 -9.62
CA LYS A 69 7.59 -15.11 -9.43
C LYS A 69 7.38 -14.20 -8.22
N PRO A 70 8.45 -13.77 -7.53
CA PRO A 70 8.34 -12.87 -6.39
C PRO A 70 7.94 -11.44 -6.80
N ALA A 71 6.98 -10.85 -6.07
CA ALA A 71 6.50 -9.48 -6.29
C ALA A 71 7.35 -8.43 -5.54
N ILE A 72 8.55 -8.15 -6.03
CA ILE A 72 9.54 -7.27 -5.37
C ILE A 72 9.13 -5.79 -5.39
N ASN A 73 8.49 -5.34 -6.49
CA ASN A 73 8.10 -3.93 -6.70
C ASN A 73 7.18 -3.38 -5.59
N LYS A 74 6.35 -4.25 -5.02
CA LYS A 74 5.45 -3.92 -3.90
C LYS A 74 6.20 -3.36 -2.68
N PHE A 75 7.39 -3.87 -2.39
CA PHE A 75 8.17 -3.44 -1.23
C PHE A 75 8.77 -2.05 -1.39
N LYS A 76 9.21 -1.73 -2.61
CA LYS A 76 9.89 -0.48 -2.93
C LYS A 76 8.90 0.68 -2.84
N ILE A 77 7.75 0.52 -3.50
CA ILE A 77 6.66 1.51 -3.51
C ILE A 77 6.14 1.81 -2.10
N LEU A 78 5.92 0.78 -1.26
CA LEU A 78 5.49 0.99 0.13
C LEU A 78 6.51 1.74 0.98
N SER A 79 7.81 1.58 0.72
CA SER A 79 8.87 2.23 1.52
C SER A 79 9.01 3.71 1.20
N LEU A 80 8.72 4.11 -0.03
CA LEU A 80 8.80 5.51 -0.46
C LEU A 80 7.52 6.30 -0.14
N PHE A 81 6.39 5.59 -0.04
CA PHE A 81 5.07 6.15 0.19
C PHE A 81 4.84 6.74 1.58
N THR A 82 5.43 6.13 2.62
CA THR A 82 5.21 6.55 4.02
C THR A 82 5.52 8.03 4.22
N ASP A 83 6.56 8.53 3.56
CA ASP A 83 7.05 9.89 3.77
C ASP A 83 6.19 10.93 3.01
N ILE A 84 5.56 10.56 1.89
CA ILE A 84 4.65 11.46 1.15
C ILE A 84 3.26 11.45 1.79
N LEU A 85 2.83 10.30 2.31
CA LEU A 85 1.52 10.13 2.93
C LEU A 85 1.31 11.11 4.10
N SER A 86 2.34 11.36 4.91
CA SER A 86 2.23 12.29 6.05
C SER A 86 1.93 13.73 5.64
N GLU A 87 2.35 14.15 4.44
CA GLU A 87 2.15 15.52 3.96
C GLU A 87 0.86 15.70 3.14
N LYS A 88 0.38 14.63 2.48
CA LYS A 88 -0.69 14.68 1.46
C LYS A 88 -1.84 13.70 1.70
N GLN A 89 -2.10 13.45 2.98
CA GLN A 89 -3.02 12.41 3.41
C GLN A 89 -4.44 12.57 2.86
N GLN A 90 -4.97 13.81 2.87
CA GLN A 90 -6.34 14.05 2.43
C GLN A 90 -6.48 13.78 0.92
N GLU A 91 -5.54 14.28 0.13
CA GLU A 91 -5.53 14.11 -1.33
C GLU A 91 -5.44 12.63 -1.72
N PHE A 92 -4.66 11.83 -0.99
CA PHE A 92 -4.61 10.37 -1.21
C PHE A 92 -5.94 9.68 -0.85
N LEU A 93 -6.58 10.07 0.25
CA LEU A 93 -7.87 9.52 0.65
C LEU A 93 -8.97 9.84 -0.38
N ASP A 94 -9.00 11.07 -0.87
CA ASP A 94 -9.93 11.52 -1.92
C ASP A 94 -9.73 10.75 -3.23
N ASN A 95 -8.49 10.33 -3.53
CA ASN A 95 -8.15 9.51 -4.69
C ASN A 95 -8.32 7.99 -4.44
N GLY A 96 -8.89 7.58 -3.31
CA GLY A 96 -9.25 6.18 -3.06
C GLY A 96 -8.10 5.31 -2.53
N LEU A 97 -7.12 5.88 -1.82
CA LEU A 97 -6.03 5.15 -1.19
C LEU A 97 -6.49 3.89 -0.44
N LEU A 98 -7.55 4.00 0.37
CA LEU A 98 -8.04 2.88 1.18
C LEU A 98 -8.53 1.71 0.32
N THR A 99 -9.13 1.97 -0.85
CA THR A 99 -9.52 0.92 -1.79
C THR A 99 -8.30 0.24 -2.38
N VAL A 100 -7.24 0.99 -2.69
CA VAL A 100 -6.00 0.38 -3.17
C VAL A 100 -5.37 -0.46 -2.06
N LEU A 101 -5.20 0.08 -0.84
CA LEU A 101 -4.65 -0.67 0.29
C LEU A 101 -5.45 -1.94 0.61
N LYS A 102 -6.77 -1.92 0.42
CA LYS A 102 -7.62 -3.13 0.50
C LYS A 102 -7.14 -4.19 -0.47
N ASN A 103 -7.00 -3.86 -1.76
CA ASN A 103 -6.59 -4.80 -2.79
C ASN A 103 -5.17 -5.37 -2.56
N TRP A 104 -4.31 -4.62 -1.86
CA TRP A 104 -2.99 -5.13 -1.45
C TRP A 104 -3.05 -6.18 -0.34
N LEU A 105 -4.13 -6.21 0.44
CA LEU A 105 -4.38 -7.15 1.54
C LEU A 105 -5.28 -8.32 1.15
N GLU A 106 -5.93 -8.25 -0.02
CA GLU A 106 -6.74 -9.35 -0.52
C GLU A 106 -5.87 -10.60 -0.78
N PRO A 107 -6.41 -11.81 -0.54
CA PRO A 107 -5.72 -13.04 -0.89
C PRO A 107 -5.32 -13.06 -2.35
N LEU A 108 -4.16 -13.64 -2.64
CA LEU A 108 -3.69 -13.88 -3.99
C LEU A 108 -4.60 -14.92 -4.67
N PRO A 109 -4.55 -15.05 -6.01
CA PRO A 109 -5.43 -15.99 -6.74
C PRO A 109 -5.31 -17.46 -6.30
N ASP A 110 -4.19 -17.82 -5.66
CA ASP A 110 -3.95 -19.15 -5.06
C ASP A 110 -4.51 -19.29 -3.64
N GLY A 111 -5.20 -18.26 -3.13
CA GLY A 111 -5.75 -18.20 -1.78
C GLY A 111 -4.74 -17.83 -0.69
N SER A 112 -3.45 -17.70 -1.03
CA SER A 112 -2.41 -17.32 -0.08
C SER A 112 -2.52 -15.84 0.29
N LEU A 113 -2.12 -15.49 1.51
CA LEU A 113 -2.07 -14.10 1.92
C LEU A 113 -0.81 -13.41 1.38
N PRO A 114 -0.88 -12.11 1.07
CA PRO A 114 0.31 -11.33 0.73
C PRO A 114 1.34 -11.39 1.85
N ASN A 115 2.64 -11.34 1.53
CA ASN A 115 3.74 -11.51 2.48
C ASN A 115 3.59 -10.67 3.79
N LEU A 116 3.97 -11.24 4.94
CA LEU A 116 3.86 -10.59 6.26
C LEU A 116 4.39 -9.15 6.29
N THR A 117 5.53 -8.91 5.66
CA THR A 117 6.18 -7.60 5.67
C THR A 117 5.31 -6.56 4.96
N ILE A 118 4.64 -6.94 3.86
CA ILE A 118 3.67 -6.09 3.15
C ILE A 118 2.48 -5.81 4.05
N ARG A 119 1.88 -6.86 4.64
CA ARG A 119 0.73 -6.73 5.55
C ARG A 119 1.07 -5.78 6.70
N THR A 120 2.23 -5.96 7.32
CA THR A 120 2.70 -5.14 8.44
C THR A 120 2.88 -3.67 8.04
N LYS A 121 3.50 -3.38 6.89
CA LYS A 121 3.66 -2.00 6.40
C LYS A 121 2.33 -1.33 6.10
N ILE A 122 1.41 -2.02 5.43
CA ILE A 122 0.07 -1.48 5.14
C ILE A 122 -0.69 -1.19 6.43
N LEU A 123 -0.63 -2.11 7.39
CA LEU A 123 -1.32 -1.92 8.66
C LEU A 123 -0.71 -0.77 9.50
N LYS A 124 0.60 -0.53 9.39
CA LYS A 124 1.23 0.69 9.95
C LYS A 124 0.70 1.95 9.27
N ILE A 125 0.69 1.98 7.94
CA ILE A 125 0.10 3.08 7.16
C ILE A 125 -1.35 3.37 7.60
N LEU A 126 -2.15 2.32 7.74
CA LEU A 126 -3.52 2.39 8.23
C LEU A 126 -3.61 2.96 9.66
N ASN A 127 -2.69 2.57 10.55
CA ASN A 127 -2.63 3.10 11.91
C ASN A 127 -2.20 4.58 11.97
N ASP A 128 -1.33 5.01 11.06
CA ASP A 128 -0.83 6.37 10.94
C ASP A 128 -1.86 7.30 10.26
N ILE A 129 -2.85 6.72 9.59
CA ILE A 129 -4.03 7.47 9.16
C ILE A 129 -4.85 7.82 10.40
N ASP A 130 -5.04 9.12 10.64
CA ASP A 130 -5.98 9.57 11.66
C ASP A 130 -7.40 9.25 11.20
N LEU A 131 -7.96 8.14 11.67
CA LEU A 131 -9.30 7.66 11.29
C LEU A 131 -10.42 8.32 12.10
N GLU A 132 -10.09 9.06 13.16
CA GLU A 132 -11.09 9.62 14.07
C GLU A 132 -11.77 10.86 13.49
N HIS A 133 -11.12 11.49 12.51
CA HIS A 133 -11.67 12.62 11.77
C HIS A 133 -12.94 12.24 10.99
N ARG A 134 -14.00 13.07 11.10
CA ARG A 134 -15.34 12.76 10.56
C ARG A 134 -15.34 12.42 9.07
N ASN A 135 -14.61 13.18 8.26
CA ASN A 135 -14.56 13.00 6.80
C ASN A 135 -13.95 11.64 6.40
N ARG A 136 -13.16 11.02 7.29
CA ARG A 136 -12.43 9.78 6.98
C ARG A 136 -13.26 8.53 7.22
N ARG A 137 -14.36 8.64 7.99
CA ARG A 137 -15.32 7.54 8.18
C ARG A 137 -16.04 7.18 6.88
N GLU A 138 -16.29 8.16 6.02
CA GLU A 138 -16.92 7.93 4.73
C GLU A 138 -15.99 7.16 3.78
N HIS A 139 -14.73 7.60 3.63
CA HIS A 139 -13.73 6.85 2.86
C HIS A 139 -13.55 5.41 3.37
N LEU A 140 -13.63 5.20 4.69
CA LEU A 140 -13.53 3.85 5.28
C LEU A 140 -14.72 2.97 4.91
N LYS A 141 -15.93 3.51 4.93
CA LYS A 141 -17.14 2.79 4.51
C LYS A 141 -17.09 2.47 3.02
N ASN A 142 -16.75 3.47 2.19
CA ASN A 142 -16.74 3.35 0.73
C ASN A 142 -15.66 2.39 0.23
N SER A 143 -14.50 2.34 0.90
CA SER A 143 -13.42 1.42 0.52
C SER A 143 -13.69 -0.04 0.91
N GLY A 144 -14.55 -0.29 1.90
CA GLY A 144 -14.81 -1.64 2.41
C GLY A 144 -13.59 -2.32 3.03
N ILE A 145 -12.50 -1.59 3.29
CA ILE A 145 -11.24 -2.16 3.79
C ILE A 145 -11.41 -2.86 5.15
N GLY A 146 -12.35 -2.38 5.97
CA GLY A 146 -12.70 -2.98 7.26
C GLY A 146 -13.16 -4.45 7.15
N ASN A 147 -13.73 -4.85 6.00
CA ASN A 147 -14.14 -6.24 5.77
C ASN A 147 -12.97 -7.15 5.40
N THR A 148 -11.89 -6.59 4.88
CA THR A 148 -10.70 -7.34 4.46
C THR A 148 -9.73 -7.51 5.63
N VAL A 149 -9.63 -6.50 6.50
CA VAL A 149 -8.83 -6.53 7.74
C VAL A 149 -9.52 -7.41 8.81
N ARG A 150 -9.56 -8.73 8.57
CA ARG A 150 -10.16 -9.75 9.46
C ARG A 150 -9.11 -10.45 10.33
N PRO A 151 -9.55 -11.07 11.46
CA PRO A 151 -8.72 -11.91 12.32
C PRO A 151 -7.79 -12.87 11.56
N SER A 152 -8.26 -13.45 10.45
CA SER A 152 -7.51 -14.40 9.62
C SER A 152 -6.20 -13.83 9.03
N ILE A 153 -6.15 -12.53 8.73
CA ILE A 153 -4.90 -11.84 8.30
C ILE A 153 -3.85 -11.84 9.41
N PHE A 154 -4.29 -11.88 10.67
CA PHE A 154 -3.46 -11.83 11.85
C PHE A 154 -3.20 -13.20 12.47
N ALA A 155 -3.94 -14.23 12.05
CA ALA A 155 -3.93 -15.57 12.65
C ALA A 155 -2.81 -16.48 12.13
N GLN A 156 -2.22 -16.19 10.96
CA GLN A 156 -1.24 -17.09 10.36
C GLN A 156 0.17 -17.00 10.98
N GLU A 157 0.48 -16.03 11.85
CA GLU A 157 1.86 -15.87 12.34
C GLU A 157 1.90 -15.47 13.82
N GLY A 158 2.56 -16.32 14.63
CA GLY A 158 2.96 -15.97 15.97
C GLY A 158 4.01 -14.85 15.97
N VAL A 159 4.16 -14.18 17.11
CA VAL A 159 5.11 -13.09 17.41
C VAL A 159 4.54 -11.66 17.21
N VAL A 160 4.72 -10.88 18.28
CA VAL A 160 4.65 -9.43 18.58
C VAL A 160 3.87 -8.44 17.68
N PRO A 161 4.05 -8.31 16.34
CA PRO A 161 3.21 -7.45 15.48
C PRO A 161 1.70 -7.60 15.71
N VAL A 162 1.22 -8.81 16.07
CA VAL A 162 -0.20 -9.09 16.31
C VAL A 162 -0.88 -8.16 17.33
N LYS A 163 -0.21 -7.69 18.39
CA LYS A 163 -0.87 -6.85 19.41
C LYS A 163 -1.17 -5.43 18.92
N VAL A 164 -0.21 -4.80 18.25
CA VAL A 164 -0.38 -3.46 17.66
C VAL A 164 -1.43 -3.55 16.56
N LEU A 165 -1.31 -4.56 15.71
CA LEU A 165 -2.22 -4.82 14.61
C LEU A 165 -3.65 -5.12 15.07
N ARG A 166 -3.81 -5.86 16.18
CA ARG A 166 -5.11 -6.12 16.82
C ARG A 166 -5.71 -4.85 17.40
N ARG A 167 -4.92 -3.99 18.06
CA ARG A 167 -5.37 -2.69 18.58
C ARG A 167 -5.81 -1.77 17.45
N SER A 168 -5.03 -1.68 16.37
CA SER A 168 -5.42 -0.92 15.18
C SER A 168 -6.73 -1.48 14.61
N SER A 169 -6.83 -2.79 14.39
CA SER A 169 -8.08 -3.43 13.91
C SER A 169 -9.29 -3.16 14.82
N GLN A 170 -9.11 -3.21 16.15
CA GLN A 170 -10.16 -2.88 17.12
C GLN A 170 -10.57 -1.41 17.05
N ARG A 171 -9.60 -0.48 16.94
CA ARG A 171 -9.86 0.95 16.73
C ARG A 171 -10.65 1.16 15.43
N TYR A 172 -10.24 0.51 14.35
CA TYR A 172 -10.93 0.52 13.05
C TYR A 172 -12.39 0.06 13.17
N LYS A 173 -12.64 -1.08 13.82
CA LYS A 173 -14.00 -1.59 14.02
C LYS A 173 -14.83 -0.67 14.88
N LYS A 174 -14.26 -0.10 15.95
CA LYS A 174 -14.95 0.87 16.81
C LYS A 174 -15.34 2.14 16.05
N THR A 175 -14.49 2.61 15.15
CA THR A 175 -14.79 3.79 14.31
C THR A 175 -15.90 3.50 13.29
N LEU A 176 -15.94 2.30 12.70
CA LEU A 176 -16.90 1.93 11.66
C LEU A 176 -18.26 1.45 12.20
N TYR A 177 -18.24 0.69 13.30
CA TYR A 177 -19.39 0.01 13.88
C TYR A 177 -19.47 0.24 15.40
N PRO A 178 -19.67 1.49 15.84
CA PRO A 178 -19.70 1.80 17.27
C PRO A 178 -20.81 1.05 18.01
N GLN A 179 -21.92 0.73 17.33
CA GLN A 179 -23.10 0.05 17.91
C GLN A 179 -22.92 -1.46 18.08
N GLN A 180 -21.89 -2.08 17.50
CA GLN A 180 -21.68 -3.54 17.54
C GLN A 180 -20.71 -3.99 18.64
N LEU A 181 -20.25 -3.09 19.50
CA LEU A 181 -19.28 -3.36 20.58
C LEU A 181 -19.89 -3.33 21.98
N ASP A 182 -21.19 -3.00 22.10
CA ASP A 182 -21.92 -2.89 23.37
C ASP A 182 -22.76 -4.15 23.68
N ALA A 183 -22.38 -5.32 23.15
CA ALA A 183 -23.05 -6.61 23.37
C ALA A 183 -22.08 -7.67 23.91
#